data_AF-A0A7Y9JZF8-F1
#
_entry.id   AF-A0A7Y9JZF8-F1
#
_cell.length_a   1.000
_cell.length_b   1.000
_cell.length_c   1.000
_cell.angle_alpha   90.00
_cell.angle_beta   90.00
_cell.angle_gamma   90.00
#
_symmetry.space_group_name_H-M   'P 1'
#
loop_
_entity.id
_entity.type
_entity.pdbx_description
1 polymer ?
#
loop_
_entity_poly.entity_id
_entity_poly.type
_entity_poly.pdbx_seq_one_letter_code
_entity_poly.pdbx_strand_id
1 'polypeptide(L)'
;MKRFLLAALAACIALPAAAQSVSKTRASNVVSSGVVLKTGTTNLAGLNVVTGASAGYVMLFDAATVPADGAVTPLRCMPVAANTGIDLNFRAAPLRFDVGAVVVFSTTGCYSKTASATAYLAGDIQ
;
A
#
# COMPACT_ATOMS: atom_id res chain seq x y z
N MET A 1 44.83 -8.29 47.75
CA MET A 1 44.69 -7.31 46.64
C MET A 1 44.46 -8.09 45.34
N LYS A 2 43.23 -8.58 45.10
CA LYS A 2 42.29 -8.08 44.07
C LYS A 2 42.92 -7.85 42.69
N ARG A 3 42.90 -8.86 41.81
CA ARG A 3 42.90 -8.67 40.35
C ARG A 3 41.95 -9.68 39.69
N PHE A 4 40.70 -9.23 39.57
CA PHE A 4 39.63 -9.80 38.77
C PHE A 4 39.94 -9.48 37.30
N LEU A 5 40.22 -10.49 36.47
CA LEU A 5 40.37 -10.33 35.03
C LEU A 5 39.06 -10.80 34.37
N LEU A 6 38.15 -9.87 34.08
CA LEU A 6 36.99 -10.12 33.23
C LEU A 6 37.44 -10.10 31.78
N ALA A 7 37.43 -11.28 31.13
CA ALA A 7 37.54 -11.38 29.69
C ALA A 7 36.19 -10.98 29.07
N ALA A 8 36.11 -9.78 28.50
CA ALA A 8 34.96 -9.31 27.74
C ALA A 8 34.94 -10.02 26.37
N LEU A 9 34.13 -11.07 26.26
CA LEU A 9 33.83 -11.77 25.02
C LEU A 9 32.90 -10.88 24.17
N ALA A 10 33.48 -10.07 23.29
CA ALA A 10 32.73 -9.30 22.30
C ALA A 10 32.24 -10.23 21.18
N ALA A 11 31.12 -10.91 21.40
CA ALA A 11 30.39 -11.61 20.36
C ALA A 11 29.77 -10.56 19.41
N CYS A 12 30.45 -10.27 18.30
CA CYS A 12 29.91 -9.53 17.18
C CYS A 12 28.83 -10.40 16.51
N ILE A 13 27.59 -10.30 16.99
CA ILE A 13 26.43 -10.95 16.38
C ILE A 13 26.16 -10.20 15.07
N ALA A 14 26.58 -10.78 13.95
CA ALA A 14 26.21 -10.30 12.63
C ALA A 14 24.68 -10.39 12.49
N LEU A 15 24.01 -9.24 12.62
CA LEU A 15 22.59 -9.13 12.31
C LEU A 15 22.39 -9.52 10.83
N PRO A 16 21.46 -10.44 10.51
CA PRO A 16 21.19 -10.77 9.13
C PRO A 16 20.71 -9.49 8.42
N ALA A 17 21.43 -9.08 7.38
CA ALA A 17 20.99 -8.00 6.52
C ALA A 17 19.65 -8.43 5.90
N ALA A 18 18.54 -7.83 6.36
CA ALA A 18 17.25 -8.05 5.76
C ALA A 18 17.34 -7.67 4.27
N ALA A 19 17.24 -8.65 3.39
CA ALA A 19 17.22 -8.40 1.95
C ALA A 19 16.00 -7.52 1.66
N GLN A 20 16.24 -6.25 1.33
CA GLN A 20 15.16 -5.37 0.90
C GLN A 20 14.69 -5.85 -0.46
N SER A 21 13.51 -6.47 -0.50
CA SER A 21 12.82 -6.80 -1.74
C SER A 21 12.67 -5.52 -2.57
N VAL A 22 13.21 -5.55 -3.81
CA VAL A 22 13.15 -4.41 -4.74
C VAL A 22 11.70 -4.20 -5.13
N SER A 23 11.05 -3.21 -4.52
CA SER A 23 9.69 -2.81 -4.89
C SER A 23 9.68 -2.20 -6.30
N LYS A 24 8.74 -2.64 -7.13
CA LYS A 24 8.43 -2.05 -8.43
C LYS A 24 7.21 -1.15 -8.29
N THR A 25 7.33 0.08 -8.75
CA THR A 25 6.19 0.99 -8.80
C THR A 25 5.27 0.60 -9.97
N ARG A 26 3.97 0.62 -9.72
CA ARG A 26 2.89 0.54 -10.71
C ARG A 26 1.97 1.72 -10.51
N ALA A 27 1.67 2.44 -11.58
CA ALA A 27 0.86 3.64 -11.54
C ALA A 27 -0.19 3.65 -12.65
N SER A 28 -1.27 4.40 -12.43
CA SER A 28 -2.19 4.78 -13.48
C SER A 28 -1.52 5.78 -14.42
N ASN A 29 -1.58 5.55 -15.73
CA ASN A 29 -1.03 6.49 -16.72
C ASN A 29 -1.88 7.77 -16.87
N VAL A 30 -3.12 7.71 -16.38
CA VAL A 30 -4.11 8.79 -16.37
C VAL A 30 -4.87 8.76 -15.05
N VAL A 31 -5.65 9.80 -14.75
CA VAL A 31 -6.62 9.75 -13.66
C VAL A 31 -7.57 8.58 -13.87
N SER A 32 -7.77 7.76 -12.84
CA SER A 32 -8.51 6.51 -12.90
C SER A 32 -9.33 6.31 -11.64
N SER A 33 -10.43 5.58 -11.79
CA SER A 33 -11.26 5.14 -10.67
C SER A 33 -10.73 3.88 -10.00
N GLY A 34 -9.84 3.15 -10.67
CA GLY A 34 -9.19 1.98 -10.10
C GLY A 34 -8.06 1.43 -10.96
N VAL A 35 -7.14 0.74 -10.31
CA VAL A 35 -6.00 0.07 -10.93
C VAL A 35 -5.73 -1.24 -10.20
N VAL A 36 -5.49 -2.30 -10.98
CA VAL A 36 -4.88 -3.52 -10.48
C VAL A 36 -3.37 -3.30 -10.46
N LEU A 37 -2.78 -3.20 -9.27
CA LEU A 37 -1.32 -3.03 -9.13
C LEU A 37 -0.60 -4.32 -9.54
N LYS A 38 -1.11 -5.46 -9.05
CA LYS A 38 -0.59 -6.80 -9.37
C LYS A 38 -1.65 -7.86 -9.11
N THR A 39 -1.73 -8.82 -10.02
CA THR A 39 -2.50 -10.05 -9.83
C THR A 39 -1.66 -11.13 -9.17
N GLY A 40 -2.33 -12.01 -8.45
CA GLY A 40 -1.69 -13.03 -7.64
C GLY A 40 -1.11 -12.45 -6.35
N THR A 41 -0.63 -13.37 -5.55
CA THR A 41 -0.09 -13.13 -4.23
C THR A 41 1.06 -12.11 -4.24
N THR A 42 0.94 -11.03 -3.47
CA THR A 42 1.87 -9.88 -3.49
C THR A 42 1.95 -9.16 -2.15
N ASN A 43 2.97 -8.31 -1.97
CA ASN A 43 3.04 -7.37 -0.87
C ASN A 43 3.05 -5.92 -1.39
N LEU A 44 2.31 -5.04 -0.72
CA LEU A 44 2.33 -3.59 -0.97
C LEU A 44 3.25 -2.92 0.04
N ALA A 45 4.30 -2.27 -0.45
CA ALA A 45 5.29 -1.56 0.35
C ALA A 45 4.99 -0.05 0.43
N GLY A 46 4.21 0.50 -0.50
CA GLY A 46 3.84 1.91 -0.49
C GLY A 46 2.65 2.20 -1.39
N LEU A 47 1.90 3.27 -1.08
CA LEU A 47 0.78 3.75 -1.86
C LEU A 47 0.84 5.26 -1.94
N ASN A 48 0.79 5.81 -3.15
CA ASN A 48 0.66 7.22 -3.41
C ASN A 48 -0.63 7.46 -4.20
N VAL A 49 -1.49 8.34 -3.70
CA VAL A 49 -2.72 8.74 -4.38
C VAL A 49 -2.80 10.25 -4.40
N VAL A 50 -3.12 10.82 -5.56
CA VAL A 50 -3.38 12.25 -5.72
C VAL A 50 -4.77 12.42 -6.32
N THR A 51 -5.64 13.14 -5.62
CA THR A 51 -7.02 13.41 -6.05
C THR A 51 -7.10 14.74 -6.79
N GLY A 52 -7.96 14.80 -7.81
CA GLY A 52 -8.37 16.03 -8.47
C GLY A 52 -9.46 16.76 -7.69
N ALA A 53 -10.36 17.45 -8.41
CA ALA A 53 -11.37 18.33 -7.82
C ALA A 53 -12.41 17.65 -6.90
N SER A 54 -12.40 16.32 -6.77
CA SER A 54 -13.35 15.56 -5.95
C SER A 54 -12.67 14.96 -4.73
N ALA A 55 -13.26 15.19 -3.55
CA ALA A 55 -12.94 14.42 -2.35
C ALA A 55 -13.56 13.02 -2.44
N GLY A 56 -12.99 12.06 -1.73
CA GLY A 56 -13.50 10.70 -1.74
C GLY A 56 -12.73 9.75 -0.82
N TYR A 57 -12.72 8.49 -1.21
CA TYR A 57 -12.22 7.37 -0.43
C TYR A 57 -11.32 6.51 -1.31
N VAL A 58 -10.09 6.32 -0.85
CA VAL A 58 -9.16 5.35 -1.43
C VAL A 58 -9.41 4.01 -0.76
N MET A 59 -9.71 3.00 -1.56
CA MET A 59 -10.04 1.65 -1.12
C MET A 59 -9.01 0.66 -1.67
N LEU A 60 -8.49 -0.19 -0.79
CA LEU A 60 -7.62 -1.31 -1.15
C LEU A 60 -8.41 -2.61 -1.09
N PHE A 61 -8.32 -3.43 -2.13
CA PHE A 61 -8.97 -4.73 -2.22
C PHE A 61 -7.94 -5.83 -2.42
N ASP A 62 -8.20 -6.98 -1.78
CA ASP A 62 -7.55 -8.24 -2.12
C ASP A 62 -8.38 -8.97 -3.18
N ALA A 63 -8.12 -8.64 -4.44
CA ALA A 63 -8.90 -9.09 -5.59
C ALA A 63 -8.03 -9.16 -6.85
N ALA A 64 -8.45 -9.97 -7.83
CA ALA A 64 -7.75 -10.06 -9.11
C ALA A 64 -8.15 -8.94 -10.09
N THR A 65 -9.30 -8.31 -9.86
CA THR A 65 -9.91 -7.30 -10.74
C THR A 65 -10.51 -6.16 -9.92
N VAL A 66 -10.72 -5.01 -10.56
CA VAL A 66 -11.44 -3.89 -9.96
C VAL A 66 -12.90 -4.31 -9.72
N PRO A 67 -13.42 -4.23 -8.47
CA PRO A 67 -14.82 -4.57 -8.19
C PRO A 67 -15.79 -3.70 -9.00
N ALA A 68 -16.97 -4.25 -9.33
CA ALA A 68 -18.05 -3.46 -9.91
C ALA A 68 -18.55 -2.40 -8.90
N ASP A 69 -19.30 -1.42 -9.40
CA ASP A 69 -19.93 -0.42 -8.53
C ASP A 69 -21.05 -1.04 -7.70
N GLY A 70 -21.26 -0.52 -6.49
CA GLY A 70 -22.22 -1.05 -5.51
C GLY A 70 -21.58 -1.37 -4.17
N ALA A 71 -22.20 -2.28 -3.43
CA ALA A 71 -21.72 -2.70 -2.11
C ALA A 71 -20.40 -3.45 -2.22
N VAL A 72 -19.41 -3.02 -1.44
CA VAL A 72 -18.05 -3.58 -1.44
C VAL A 72 -17.49 -3.65 -0.02
N THR A 73 -16.50 -4.51 0.18
CA THR A 73 -15.82 -4.70 1.47
C THR A 73 -14.31 -4.59 1.28
N PRO A 74 -13.75 -3.36 1.30
CA PRO A 74 -12.31 -3.18 1.12
C PRO A 74 -11.52 -3.64 2.34
N LEU A 75 -10.30 -4.09 2.10
CA LEU A 75 -9.33 -4.41 3.14
C LEU A 75 -8.91 -3.15 3.91
N ARG A 76 -8.76 -2.02 3.21
CA ARG A 76 -8.53 -0.70 3.81
C ARG A 76 -9.34 0.36 3.08
N CYS A 77 -9.82 1.33 3.83
CA CYS A 77 -10.47 2.52 3.29
C CYS A 77 -9.93 3.77 3.97
N MET A 78 -9.59 4.79 3.19
CA MET A 78 -8.99 6.02 3.69
C MET A 78 -9.66 7.23 3.02
N PRO A 79 -10.19 8.19 3.78
CA PRO A 79 -10.72 9.42 3.21
C PRO A 79 -9.58 10.29 2.67
N VAL A 80 -9.80 10.93 1.54
CA VAL A 80 -8.88 11.88 0.91
C VAL A 80 -9.67 13.10 0.46
N ALA A 81 -9.20 14.29 0.82
CA ALA A 81 -9.85 15.54 0.41
C ALA A 81 -9.70 15.78 -1.10
N ALA A 82 -10.34 16.81 -1.64
CA ALA A 82 -10.12 17.24 -3.02
C ALA A 82 -8.76 17.94 -3.16
N ASN A 83 -8.15 17.85 -4.36
CA ASN A 83 -6.92 18.53 -4.76
C ASN A 83 -5.74 18.29 -3.79
N THR A 84 -5.67 17.10 -3.22
CA THR A 84 -4.60 16.72 -2.27
C THR A 84 -4.05 15.34 -2.61
N GLY A 85 -3.01 14.93 -1.89
CA GLY A 85 -2.46 13.59 -1.99
C GLY A 85 -2.30 12.94 -0.64
N ILE A 86 -2.31 11.61 -0.64
CA ILE A 86 -1.86 10.79 0.48
C ILE A 86 -0.67 9.94 0.02
N ASP A 87 0.28 9.79 0.92
CA ASP A 87 1.39 8.86 0.77
C ASP A 87 1.41 7.94 1.99
N LEU A 88 1.37 6.64 1.74
CA LEU A 88 1.37 5.62 2.76
C LEU A 88 2.61 4.75 2.58
N ASN A 89 3.39 4.67 3.65
CA ASN A 89 4.61 3.87 3.68
C ASN A 89 4.39 2.60 4.51
N PHE A 90 4.42 1.45 3.84
CA PHE A 90 4.33 0.12 4.45
C PHE A 90 5.67 -0.63 4.41
N ARG A 91 6.80 0.03 4.12
CA ARG A 91 8.09 -0.65 3.92
C ARG A 91 8.58 -1.41 5.16
N ALA A 92 8.23 -0.95 6.35
CA ALA A 92 8.59 -1.64 7.61
C ALA A 92 7.72 -2.89 7.87
N ALA A 93 6.49 -2.90 7.37
CA ALA A 93 5.54 -4.00 7.50
C ALA A 93 4.62 -4.04 6.27
N PRO A 94 5.08 -4.64 5.14
CA PRO A 94 4.34 -4.64 3.90
C PRO A 94 2.95 -5.27 4.05
N LEU A 95 1.96 -4.68 3.40
CA LEU A 95 0.59 -5.20 3.44
C LEU A 95 0.49 -6.39 2.48
N ARG A 96 0.13 -7.55 3.03
CA ARG A 96 -0.04 -8.79 2.28
C ARG A 96 -1.39 -8.83 1.54
N PHE A 97 -1.36 -9.28 0.29
CA PHE A 97 -2.52 -9.60 -0.53
C PHE A 97 -2.36 -11.02 -1.09
N ASP A 98 -3.39 -11.85 -0.97
CA ASP A 98 -3.33 -13.26 -1.36
C ASP A 98 -3.83 -13.49 -2.80
N VAL A 99 -4.81 -12.70 -3.25
CA VAL A 99 -5.41 -12.77 -4.59
C VAL A 99 -4.80 -11.72 -5.53
N GLY A 100 -4.60 -10.50 -5.04
CA GLY A 100 -4.05 -9.40 -5.82
C GLY A 100 -4.26 -8.04 -5.15
N ALA A 101 -3.37 -7.09 -5.42
CA ALA A 101 -3.48 -5.75 -4.87
C ALA A 101 -4.22 -4.83 -5.85
N VAL A 102 -5.41 -4.38 -5.46
CA VAL A 102 -6.24 -3.47 -6.26
C VAL A 102 -6.51 -2.20 -5.47
N VAL A 103 -6.31 -1.05 -6.12
CA VAL A 103 -6.60 0.27 -5.56
C VAL A 103 -7.77 0.88 -6.31
N VAL A 104 -8.70 1.48 -5.59
CA VAL A 104 -9.90 2.12 -6.14
C VAL A 104 -10.12 3.46 -5.47
N PHE A 105 -10.62 4.43 -6.23
CA PHE A 105 -11.14 5.68 -5.72
C PHE A 105 -12.67 5.72 -5.85
N SER A 106 -13.35 5.99 -4.73
CA SER A 106 -14.82 6.10 -4.64
C SER A 106 -15.22 7.44 -4.03
N THR A 107 -16.32 8.02 -4.49
CA THR A 107 -16.87 9.27 -3.92
C THR A 107 -17.98 9.03 -2.90
N THR A 108 -18.43 7.79 -2.72
CA THR A 108 -19.67 7.49 -1.96
C THR A 108 -19.40 7.04 -0.53
N GLY A 109 -18.41 6.17 -0.33
CA GLY A 109 -18.05 5.69 1.00
C GLY A 109 -17.15 4.46 0.99
N CYS A 110 -16.74 4.02 2.18
CA CYS A 110 -15.88 2.85 2.36
C CYS A 110 -16.53 1.51 2.05
N TYR A 111 -17.87 1.42 2.12
CA TYR A 111 -18.61 0.18 1.86
C TYR A 111 -19.48 0.26 0.59
N SER A 112 -19.34 1.34 -0.16
CA SER A 112 -20.04 1.57 -1.41
C SER A 112 -19.11 2.19 -2.44
N LYS A 113 -18.85 1.46 -3.52
CA LYS A 113 -18.02 1.92 -4.61
C LYS A 113 -18.88 2.63 -5.64
N THR A 114 -18.52 3.88 -5.92
CA THR A 114 -18.96 4.61 -7.11
C THR A 114 -17.72 5.11 -7.82
N ALA A 115 -17.42 4.52 -8.98
CA ALA A 115 -16.20 4.78 -9.71
C ALA A 115 -16.07 6.27 -10.08
N SER A 116 -14.96 6.90 -9.70
CA SER A 116 -14.64 8.28 -10.10
C SER A 116 -13.22 8.36 -10.65
N ALA A 117 -13.08 8.67 -11.95
CA ALA A 117 -11.79 8.76 -12.63
C ALA A 117 -11.11 10.12 -12.40
N THR A 118 -10.95 10.50 -11.13
CA THR A 118 -10.39 11.80 -10.72
C THR A 118 -9.10 11.68 -9.93
N ALA A 119 -8.61 10.46 -9.67
CA ALA A 119 -7.42 10.22 -8.88
C ALA A 119 -6.27 9.61 -9.70
N TYR A 120 -5.06 10.09 -9.50
CA TYR A 120 -3.84 9.37 -9.83
C TYR A 120 -3.57 8.32 -8.75
N LEU A 121 -3.29 7.09 -9.17
CA LEU A 121 -3.10 5.95 -8.26
C LEU A 121 -1.74 5.30 -8.55
N ALA A 122 -0.86 5.22 -7.56
CA ALA A 122 0.42 4.52 -7.66
C ALA A 122 0.68 3.66 -6.42
N GLY A 123 1.30 2.51 -6.63
CA GLY A 123 1.67 1.60 -5.55
C GLY A 123 3.01 0.91 -5.82
N ASP A 124 3.76 0.73 -4.73
CA ASP A 124 5.03 0.01 -4.72
C ASP A 124 4.78 -1.44 -4.33
N ILE A 125 4.90 -2.36 -5.27
CA ILE A 125 4.64 -3.80 -5.09
C ILE A 125 5.93 -4.60 -5.08
N GLN A 126 5.99 -5.66 -4.28
CA GLN A 126 7.13 -6.60 -4.18
C GLN A 126 6.81 -7.95 -4.86
#